data_AF-C4GLN0-F1
#
_entry.id   AF-C4GLN0-F1
#
_cell.length_a   1.000
_cell.length_b   1.000
_cell.length_c   1.000
_cell.angle_alpha   90.00
_cell.angle_beta   90.00
_cell.angle_gamma   90.00
#
_symmetry.space_group_name_H-M   'P 1'
#
loop_
_entity.id
_entity.type
_entity.pdbx_description
1 polymer ?
#
loop_
_entity_poly.entity_id
_entity_poly.type
_entity_poly.pdbx_seq_one_letter_code
_entity_poly.pdbx_strand_id
1 'polypeptide(L)'
;MAHFRQFTAFGVAICDRFAVWQRKIRYADLVVEDPDGVSDMVDSGGRGQIFACSHLGNTEICRALVDHHQGFKLNVLVHSQHAQAFNEALEKAGADRIQMIQVTNLDSALMMELNRRIDAGEWLAIAADRVPVRGEKTVAVRFLGHAAPVPQGVWLLAALLKTQVNTLFCMKENGRYHLKLRRFADTAGWSRGNRQAQVAAAAQQFADAMAQECAKNPLQWFNFYDFWGDEAA
;
A
#
# COMPACT_ATOMS: atom_id res chain seq x y z
N MET A 1 8.09 -18.48 -21.53
CA MET A 1 6.74 -17.88 -21.70
C MET A 1 6.21 -17.15 -20.46
N ALA A 2 6.47 -17.61 -19.23
CA ALA A 2 5.94 -16.97 -18.01
C ALA A 2 6.34 -15.49 -17.86
N HIS A 3 7.60 -15.14 -18.08
CA HIS A 3 8.07 -13.74 -18.04
C HIS A 3 7.29 -12.82 -18.98
N PHE A 4 7.11 -13.22 -20.24
CA PHE A 4 6.34 -12.44 -21.22
C PHE A 4 4.88 -12.21 -20.76
N ARG A 5 4.26 -13.24 -20.16
CA ARG A 5 2.89 -13.11 -19.61
C ARG A 5 2.85 -12.14 -18.43
N GLN A 6 3.85 -12.14 -17.56
CA GLN A 6 3.96 -11.19 -16.45
C GLN A 6 4.17 -9.75 -16.95
N PHE A 7 5.05 -9.53 -17.94
CA PHE A 7 5.22 -8.23 -18.57
C PHE A 7 3.95 -7.74 -19.28
N THR A 8 3.22 -8.65 -19.94
CA THR A 8 1.92 -8.33 -20.55
C THR A 8 0.90 -7.94 -19.48
N ALA A 9 0.82 -8.69 -18.38
CA ALA A 9 -0.04 -8.36 -17.25
C ALA A 9 0.33 -7.01 -16.61
N PHE A 10 1.62 -6.69 -16.50
CA PHE A 10 2.09 -5.40 -16.03
C PHE A 10 1.70 -4.26 -16.99
N GLY A 11 1.83 -4.45 -18.30
CA GLY A 11 1.38 -3.49 -19.31
C GLY A 11 -0.12 -3.21 -19.21
N VAL A 12 -0.93 -4.27 -19.07
CA VAL A 12 -2.39 -4.14 -18.83
C VAL A 12 -2.66 -3.38 -17.53
N ALA A 13 -1.96 -3.71 -16.45
CA ALA A 13 -2.13 -3.03 -15.16
C ALA A 13 -1.81 -1.53 -15.28
N ILE A 14 -0.75 -1.15 -16.01
CA ILE A 14 -0.43 0.26 -16.29
C ILE A 14 -1.59 0.92 -17.03
N CYS A 15 -2.11 0.33 -18.12
CA CYS A 15 -3.27 0.87 -18.84
C CYS A 15 -4.49 1.05 -17.92
N ASP A 16 -4.75 0.08 -17.05
CA ASP A 16 -5.87 0.11 -16.11
C ASP A 16 -5.72 1.23 -15.06
N ARG A 17 -4.50 1.64 -14.70
CA ARG A 17 -4.25 2.83 -13.84
C ARG A 17 -4.77 4.11 -14.50
N PHE A 18 -4.55 4.27 -15.80
CA PHE A 18 -5.14 5.40 -16.55
C PHE A 18 -6.65 5.28 -16.65
N ALA A 19 -7.17 4.06 -16.83
CA ALA A 19 -8.60 3.81 -16.95
C ALA A 19 -9.36 4.20 -15.67
N VAL A 20 -8.85 3.88 -14.48
CA VAL A 20 -9.49 4.31 -13.22
C VAL A 20 -9.49 5.84 -13.08
N TRP A 21 -8.41 6.52 -13.49
CA TRP A 21 -8.36 7.99 -13.44
C TRP A 21 -9.30 8.69 -14.42
N GLN A 22 -9.56 8.06 -15.56
CA GLN A 22 -10.57 8.51 -16.52
C GLN A 22 -11.99 8.06 -16.13
N ARG A 23 -12.17 7.50 -14.92
CA ARG A 23 -13.44 6.94 -14.41
C ARG A 23 -14.04 5.86 -15.33
N LYS A 24 -13.20 5.17 -16.10
CA LYS A 24 -13.57 4.01 -16.93
C LYS A 24 -13.59 2.71 -16.12
N ILE A 25 -12.83 2.66 -15.03
CA ILE A 25 -12.97 1.66 -13.98
C ILE A 25 -13.44 2.42 -12.75
N ARG A 26 -14.60 2.03 -12.22
CA ARG A 26 -15.25 2.68 -11.08
C ARG A 26 -15.48 1.66 -9.98
N TYR A 27 -15.88 2.15 -8.81
CA TYR A 27 -16.14 1.29 -7.66
C TYR A 27 -17.13 0.16 -7.96
N ALA A 28 -18.19 0.46 -8.72
CA ALA A 28 -19.20 -0.52 -9.15
C ALA A 28 -18.65 -1.66 -10.03
N ASP A 29 -17.49 -1.47 -10.66
CA ASP A 29 -16.86 -2.48 -11.50
C ASP A 29 -16.01 -3.45 -10.66
N LEU A 30 -15.69 -3.08 -9.42
CA LEU A 30 -14.86 -3.86 -8.51
C LEU A 30 -15.65 -4.95 -7.79
N VAL A 31 -14.94 -5.99 -7.36
CA VAL A 31 -15.39 -6.92 -6.32
C VAL A 31 -14.73 -6.49 -5.03
N VAL A 32 -15.50 -6.03 -4.06
CA VAL A 32 -14.98 -5.60 -2.77
C VAL A 32 -15.09 -6.76 -1.78
N GLU A 33 -13.94 -7.18 -1.27
CA GLU A 33 -13.82 -8.23 -0.26
C GLU A 33 -13.39 -7.57 1.06
N ASP A 34 -14.37 -7.22 1.89
CA ASP A 34 -14.16 -6.49 3.13
C ASP A 34 -14.96 -7.10 4.30
N PRO A 35 -14.55 -8.25 4.84
CA PRO A 35 -15.24 -8.94 5.92
C PRO A 35 -15.08 -8.22 7.26
N ASP A 36 -14.13 -7.29 7.38
CA ASP A 36 -13.86 -6.56 8.62
C ASP A 36 -14.53 -5.17 8.66
N GLY A 37 -15.26 -4.79 7.61
CA GLY A 37 -15.95 -3.51 7.50
C GLY A 37 -15.02 -2.30 7.46
N VAL A 38 -13.83 -2.43 6.86
CA VAL A 38 -12.85 -1.34 6.75
C VAL A 38 -13.38 -0.18 5.90
N SER A 39 -14.16 -0.47 4.86
CA SER A 39 -14.84 0.53 4.03
C SER A 39 -15.91 1.29 4.79
N ASP A 40 -16.65 0.65 5.70
CA ASP A 40 -17.60 1.36 6.58
C ASP A 40 -16.90 2.35 7.50
N MET A 41 -15.67 2.05 7.94
CA MET A 41 -14.85 2.96 8.76
C MET A 41 -14.35 4.18 7.99
N VAL A 42 -14.27 4.09 6.66
CA VAL A 42 -13.99 5.24 5.80
C VAL A 42 -15.18 6.22 5.85
N ASP A 43 -16.40 5.70 5.84
CA ASP A 43 -17.62 6.51 5.86
C ASP A 43 -17.98 7.05 7.26
N SER A 44 -17.54 6.38 8.32
CA SER A 44 -17.92 6.73 9.70
C SER A 44 -17.30 8.05 10.21
N GLY A 45 -16.37 8.67 9.48
CA GLY A 45 -15.77 9.96 9.83
C GLY A 45 -14.92 9.96 11.11
N GLY A 46 -14.40 8.81 11.50
CA GLY A 46 -13.53 8.67 12.67
C GLY A 46 -12.10 9.15 12.43
N ARG A 47 -11.22 8.93 13.42
CA ARG A 47 -9.78 9.16 13.27
C ARG A 47 -9.24 8.30 12.11
N GLY A 48 -8.43 8.92 11.26
CA GLY A 48 -7.87 8.31 10.07
C GLY A 48 -6.96 7.12 10.37
N GLN A 49 -6.79 6.25 9.38
CA GLN A 49 -6.07 4.99 9.51
C GLN A 49 -5.04 4.82 8.38
N ILE A 50 -4.25 3.75 8.45
CA ILE A 50 -3.22 3.44 7.46
C ILE A 50 -3.63 2.21 6.64
N PHE A 51 -3.54 2.33 5.32
CA PHE A 51 -3.46 1.20 4.41
C PHE A 51 -2.00 0.83 4.18
N ALA A 52 -1.60 -0.36 4.65
CA ALA A 52 -0.39 -1.03 4.23
C ALA A 52 -0.69 -1.78 2.93
N CYS A 53 -0.03 -1.39 1.85
CA CYS A 53 -0.17 -2.02 0.54
C CYS A 53 1.17 -2.54 0.02
N SER A 54 1.17 -3.16 -1.15
CA SER A 54 2.37 -3.63 -1.83
C SER A 54 2.26 -3.41 -3.32
N HIS A 55 3.34 -3.68 -4.05
CA HIS A 55 3.34 -3.63 -5.51
C HIS A 55 2.83 -4.94 -6.15
N LEU A 56 2.12 -5.75 -5.38
CA LEU A 56 1.38 -6.90 -5.85
C LEU A 56 0.01 -6.46 -6.36
N GLY A 57 -0.29 -6.80 -7.62
CA GLY A 57 -1.53 -6.38 -8.27
C GLY A 57 -1.49 -4.91 -8.69
N ASN A 58 -2.65 -4.25 -8.63
CA ASN A 58 -2.83 -2.88 -9.06
C ASN A 58 -3.52 -2.06 -7.97
N THR A 59 -2.76 -1.62 -6.97
CA THR A 59 -3.25 -0.82 -5.84
C THR A 59 -3.93 0.46 -6.28
N GLU A 60 -3.56 1.03 -7.43
CA GLU A 60 -4.07 2.33 -7.88
C GLU A 60 -5.55 2.27 -8.25
N ILE A 61 -6.08 1.07 -8.49
CA ILE A 61 -7.51 0.83 -8.65
C ILE A 61 -8.28 1.16 -7.37
N CYS A 62 -7.63 1.13 -6.19
CA CYS A 62 -8.25 1.54 -4.94
C CYS A 62 -8.68 3.01 -4.95
N ARG A 63 -8.21 3.82 -5.90
CA ARG A 63 -8.73 5.17 -6.12
C ARG A 63 -10.23 5.19 -6.36
N ALA A 64 -10.80 4.13 -6.93
CA ALA A 64 -12.24 4.00 -7.03
C ALA A 64 -12.95 4.13 -5.67
N LEU A 65 -12.30 3.83 -4.53
CA LEU A 65 -12.79 4.13 -3.19
C LEU A 65 -12.91 5.64 -2.95
N VAL A 66 -11.89 6.41 -3.32
CA VAL A 66 -11.86 7.89 -3.14
C VAL A 66 -13.01 8.55 -3.89
N ASP A 67 -13.31 8.07 -5.09
CA ASP A 67 -14.41 8.60 -5.89
C ASP A 67 -15.79 8.16 -5.37
N HIS A 68 -15.86 7.02 -4.68
CA HIS A 68 -17.11 6.46 -4.17
C HIS A 68 -17.52 7.04 -2.82
N HIS A 69 -16.58 7.13 -1.88
CA HIS A 69 -16.82 7.55 -0.50
C HIS A 69 -16.69 9.08 -0.40
N GLN A 70 -17.83 9.77 -0.19
CA GLN A 70 -17.85 11.22 -0.13
C GLN A 70 -17.04 11.73 1.07
N GLY A 71 -16.11 12.66 0.82
CA GLY A 71 -15.26 13.23 1.86
C GLY A 71 -14.07 12.36 2.26
N PHE A 72 -13.94 11.14 1.70
CA PHE A 72 -12.76 10.31 1.92
C PHE A 72 -11.51 10.94 1.32
N LYS A 73 -10.50 11.13 2.17
CA LYS A 73 -9.20 11.69 1.77
C LYS A 73 -8.12 10.66 1.99
N LEU A 74 -7.51 10.21 0.90
CA LEU A 74 -6.38 9.30 0.91
C LEU A 74 -5.10 10.05 0.54
N ASN A 75 -4.09 9.97 1.42
CA ASN A 75 -2.76 10.53 1.20
C ASN A 75 -1.76 9.38 0.95
N VAL A 76 -1.16 9.34 -0.24
CA VAL A 76 -0.22 8.28 -0.61
C VAL A 76 1.21 8.72 -0.27
N LEU A 77 1.88 7.95 0.57
CA LEU A 77 3.27 8.20 0.97
C LEU A 77 4.22 7.59 -0.06
N VAL A 78 5.08 8.42 -0.66
CA VAL A 78 6.00 7.99 -1.73
C VAL A 78 7.45 8.37 -1.42
N HIS A 79 8.40 7.49 -1.74
CA HIS A 79 9.82 7.72 -1.48
C HIS A 79 10.59 8.36 -2.65
N SER A 80 10.04 8.38 -3.88
CA SER A 80 10.77 8.85 -5.07
C SER A 80 10.16 10.09 -5.71
N GLN A 81 11.02 10.99 -6.21
CA GLN A 81 10.61 12.15 -7.03
C GLN A 81 10.02 11.73 -8.38
N HIS A 82 10.36 10.54 -8.89
CA HIS A 82 9.81 10.01 -10.14
C HIS A 82 8.29 9.78 -10.07
N ALA A 83 7.78 9.41 -8.89
CA ALA A 83 6.34 9.26 -8.68
C ALA A 83 5.60 10.61 -8.86
N GLN A 84 6.21 11.72 -8.44
CA GLN A 84 5.61 13.04 -8.60
C GLN A 84 5.56 13.47 -10.08
N ALA A 85 6.67 13.34 -10.81
CA ALA A 85 6.71 13.72 -12.23
C ALA A 85 5.73 12.90 -13.09
N PHE A 86 5.59 11.61 -12.80
CA PHE A 86 4.58 10.77 -13.43
C PHE A 86 3.19 11.36 -13.18
N ASN A 87 2.81 11.59 -11.93
CA ASN A 87 1.48 12.09 -11.60
C ASN A 87 1.20 13.52 -12.10
N GLU A 88 2.19 14.42 -12.14
CA GLU A 88 2.04 15.74 -12.77
C GLU A 88 1.70 15.62 -14.26
N ALA A 89 2.30 14.66 -14.97
CA ALA A 89 1.94 14.38 -16.36
C ALA A 89 0.50 13.85 -16.49
N LEU A 90 -0.01 13.21 -15.45
CA LEU A 90 -1.32 12.58 -15.42
C LEU A 90 -2.42 13.58 -15.07
N GLU A 91 -2.16 14.48 -14.13
CA GLU A 91 -3.00 15.66 -13.89
C GLU A 91 -3.14 16.49 -15.17
N LYS A 92 -2.03 16.72 -15.89
CA LYS A 92 -2.05 17.39 -17.19
C LYS A 92 -2.87 16.64 -18.26
N ALA A 93 -2.99 15.32 -18.13
CA ALA A 93 -3.80 14.47 -19.00
C ALA A 93 -5.28 14.37 -18.55
N GLY A 94 -5.69 15.14 -17.52
CA GLY A 94 -7.07 15.21 -17.05
C GLY A 94 -7.42 14.20 -15.94
N ALA A 95 -6.43 13.57 -15.32
CA ALA A 95 -6.65 12.74 -14.13
C ALA A 95 -6.95 13.61 -12.90
N ASP A 96 -7.83 13.14 -12.03
CA ASP A 96 -8.04 13.77 -10.72
C ASP A 96 -6.72 13.79 -9.92
N ARG A 97 -6.54 14.73 -9.00
CA ARG A 97 -5.31 14.84 -8.17
C ARG A 97 -5.34 13.87 -6.97
N ILE A 98 -4.32 13.02 -6.83
CA ILE A 98 -4.08 12.26 -5.59
C ILE A 98 -3.16 13.10 -4.71
N GLN A 99 -3.48 13.21 -3.42
CA GLN A 99 -2.54 13.80 -2.47
C GLN A 99 -1.39 12.83 -2.24
N MET A 100 -0.23 13.16 -2.78
CA MET A 100 1.00 12.42 -2.47
C MET A 100 1.86 13.23 -1.52
N ILE A 101 2.44 12.53 -0.56
CA ILE A 101 3.35 13.12 0.41
C ILE A 101 4.69 12.43 0.22
N GLN A 102 5.70 13.19 -0.18
CA GLN A 102 7.04 12.67 -0.34
C GLN A 102 7.68 12.44 1.03
N VAL A 103 8.07 11.19 1.29
CA VAL A 103 8.75 10.80 2.53
C VAL A 103 10.22 10.57 2.20
N THR A 104 10.98 11.67 2.13
CA THR A 104 12.44 11.61 1.93
C THR A 104 13.14 11.37 3.27
N ASN A 105 12.70 12.07 4.32
CA ASN A 105 13.10 11.89 5.71
C ASN A 105 11.86 12.12 6.59
N LEU A 106 11.61 11.26 7.57
CA LEU A 106 10.59 11.46 8.60
C LEU A 106 11.12 12.43 9.66
N ASP A 107 11.13 13.72 9.35
CA ASP A 107 11.43 14.76 10.34
C ASP A 107 10.22 15.06 11.23
N SER A 108 10.43 15.87 12.27
CA SER A 108 9.38 16.23 13.23
C SER A 108 8.24 17.00 12.59
N ALA A 109 8.51 17.84 11.58
CA ALA A 109 7.51 18.64 10.90
C ALA A 109 6.56 17.75 10.08
N LEU A 110 7.12 16.83 9.29
CA LEU A 110 6.35 15.85 8.52
C LEU A 110 5.54 14.94 9.45
N MET A 111 6.13 14.46 10.53
CA MET A 111 5.41 13.64 11.52
C MET A 111 4.22 14.38 12.14
N MET A 112 4.38 15.66 12.47
CA MET A 112 3.31 16.47 13.05
C MET A 112 2.18 16.70 12.03
N GLU A 113 2.53 16.93 10.76
CA GLU A 113 1.56 17.06 9.67
C GLU A 113 0.80 15.75 9.41
N LEU A 114 1.48 14.60 9.37
CA LEU A 114 0.83 13.29 9.21
C LEU A 114 -0.11 13.00 10.38
N ASN A 115 0.28 13.33 11.61
CA ASN A 115 -0.59 13.17 12.77
C ASN A 115 -1.83 14.07 12.69
N ARG A 116 -1.67 15.34 12.29
CA ARG A 116 -2.80 16.26 12.10
C ARG A 116 -3.79 15.75 11.06
N ARG A 117 -3.31 15.15 9.98
CA ARG A 117 -4.15 14.55 8.92
C ARG A 117 -4.93 13.35 9.43
N ILE A 118 -4.26 12.44 10.12
CA ILE A 118 -4.90 11.30 10.78
C ILE A 118 -5.96 11.78 11.78
N ASP A 119 -5.65 12.78 12.61
CA ASP A 119 -6.61 13.33 13.58
C ASP A 119 -7.81 14.01 12.89
N ALA A 120 -7.63 14.53 11.68
CA ALA A 120 -8.69 15.09 10.84
C ALA A 120 -9.48 14.04 10.04
N GLY A 121 -9.23 12.74 10.26
CA GLY A 121 -9.92 11.65 9.58
C GLY A 121 -9.35 11.28 8.21
N GLU A 122 -8.23 11.88 7.78
CA GLU A 122 -7.58 11.53 6.52
C GLU A 122 -6.79 10.22 6.66
N TRP A 123 -6.84 9.38 5.65
CA TRP A 123 -6.13 8.10 5.64
C TRP A 123 -4.79 8.22 4.92
N LEU A 124 -3.86 7.36 5.30
CA LEU A 124 -2.56 7.23 4.65
C LEU A 124 -2.50 5.90 3.90
N ALA A 125 -1.89 5.86 2.72
CA ALA A 125 -1.50 4.64 2.04
C ALA A 125 0.03 4.59 1.90
N ILE A 126 0.63 3.45 2.23
CA ILE A 126 2.08 3.27 2.14
C ILE A 126 2.41 1.83 1.72
N ALA A 127 3.34 1.69 0.77
CA ALA A 127 3.86 0.40 0.35
C ALA A 127 4.82 -0.17 1.40
N ALA A 128 4.60 -1.41 1.83
CA ALA A 128 5.37 -2.07 2.88
C ALA A 128 6.30 -3.19 2.36
N ASP A 129 6.46 -3.32 1.04
CA ASP A 129 7.13 -4.46 0.40
C ASP A 129 8.49 -4.14 -0.24
N ARG A 130 8.90 -2.87 -0.38
CA ARG A 130 10.19 -2.55 -1.03
C ARG A 130 11.13 -1.86 -0.07
N VAL A 131 12.36 -2.34 0.00
CA VAL A 131 13.45 -1.65 0.72
C VAL A 131 13.86 -0.41 -0.07
N PRO A 132 13.82 0.80 0.52
CA PRO A 132 14.31 2.00 -0.16
C PRO A 132 15.82 1.95 -0.40
N VAL A 133 16.28 2.62 -1.45
CA VAL A 133 17.66 2.58 -1.94
C VAL A 133 18.69 3.12 -0.92
N ARG A 134 18.28 3.81 0.15
CA ARG A 134 19.20 4.37 1.17
C ARG A 134 18.64 4.33 2.60
N GLY A 135 19.43 3.76 3.52
CA GLY A 135 19.48 4.14 4.94
C GLY A 135 18.29 3.77 5.83
N GLU A 136 17.25 3.12 5.31
CA GLU A 136 16.12 2.69 6.14
C GLU A 136 16.38 1.35 6.82
N LYS A 137 15.91 1.22 8.06
CA LYS A 137 16.00 -0.03 8.82
C LYS A 137 15.08 -1.07 8.20
N THR A 138 15.62 -2.25 7.95
CA THR A 138 14.88 -3.42 7.48
C THR A 138 14.72 -4.45 8.58
N VAL A 139 13.70 -5.27 8.49
CA VAL A 139 13.57 -6.49 9.29
C VAL A 139 13.53 -7.68 8.35
N ALA A 140 14.20 -8.77 8.75
CA ALA A 140 14.17 -10.01 7.99
C ALA A 140 12.82 -10.71 8.21
N VAL A 141 12.20 -11.16 7.11
CA VAL A 141 10.99 -11.97 7.11
C VAL A 141 11.20 -13.20 6.24
N ARG A 142 10.39 -14.24 6.43
CA ARG A 142 10.26 -15.34 5.49
C ARG A 142 9.21 -14.97 4.45
N PHE A 143 9.59 -14.94 3.18
CA PHE A 143 8.69 -14.65 2.06
C PHE A 143 8.91 -15.68 0.95
N LEU A 144 7.83 -16.40 0.59
CA LEU A 144 7.84 -17.50 -0.40
C LEU A 144 8.99 -18.51 -0.19
N GLY A 145 9.27 -18.85 1.08
CA GLY A 145 10.29 -19.85 1.46
C GLY A 145 11.70 -19.31 1.72
N HIS A 146 12.00 -18.06 1.35
CA HIS A 146 13.33 -17.47 1.49
C HIS A 146 13.33 -16.30 2.48
N ALA A 147 14.49 -15.99 3.06
CA ALA A 147 14.64 -14.80 3.90
C ALA A 147 14.70 -13.56 3.01
N ALA A 148 13.93 -12.53 3.32
CA ALA A 148 13.93 -11.26 2.59
C ALA A 148 13.95 -10.08 3.57
N PRO A 149 14.69 -9.01 3.28
CA PRO A 149 14.58 -7.76 4.02
C PRO A 149 13.33 -7.01 3.58
N VAL A 150 12.53 -6.53 4.54
CA VAL A 150 11.39 -5.63 4.28
C VAL A 150 11.51 -4.36 5.12
N PRO A 151 10.97 -3.21 4.66
CA PRO A 151 11.09 -1.95 5.39
C PRO A 151 10.37 -1.99 6.74
N GLN A 152 11.02 -1.42 7.77
CA GLN A 152 10.37 -1.21 9.07
C GLN A 152 9.55 0.09 9.12
N GLY A 153 9.76 1.00 8.15
CA GLY A 153 9.24 2.38 8.18
C GLY A 153 7.74 2.47 8.36
N VAL A 154 6.96 1.64 7.66
CA VAL A 154 5.49 1.58 7.77
C VAL A 154 5.04 1.31 9.20
N TRP A 155 5.63 0.30 9.84
CA TRP A 155 5.23 -0.16 11.17
C TRP A 155 5.65 0.83 12.25
N LEU A 156 6.85 1.43 12.10
CA LEU A 156 7.34 2.47 13.00
C LEU A 156 6.50 3.75 12.88
N LEU A 157 6.15 4.15 11.67
CA LEU A 157 5.28 5.29 11.41
C LEU A 157 3.90 5.07 12.06
N ALA A 158 3.28 3.91 11.83
CA ALA A 158 2.01 3.57 12.44
C ALA A 158 2.07 3.65 13.97
N ALA A 159 3.11 3.07 14.59
CA ALA A 159 3.31 3.11 16.04
C ALA A 159 3.53 4.52 16.60
N LEU A 160 4.18 5.40 15.84
CA LEU A 160 4.34 6.81 16.23
C LEU A 160 3.01 7.57 16.14
N LEU A 161 2.20 7.30 15.12
CA LEU A 161 0.88 7.88 14.91
C LEU A 161 -0.21 7.23 15.79
N LYS A 162 0.11 6.10 16.44
CA LYS A 162 -0.79 5.32 17.31
C LYS A 162 -2.13 5.04 16.62
N THR A 163 -2.08 4.50 15.40
CA THR A 163 -3.27 4.30 14.58
C THR A 163 -3.44 2.85 14.13
N GLN A 164 -4.64 2.53 13.67
CA GLN A 164 -4.96 1.25 13.05
C GLN A 164 -4.28 1.14 11.69
N VAL A 165 -3.70 -0.01 11.43
CA VAL A 165 -3.24 -0.44 10.11
C VAL A 165 -4.23 -1.46 9.57
N ASN A 166 -4.56 -1.33 8.30
CA ASN A 166 -5.34 -2.25 7.49
C ASN A 166 -4.52 -2.67 6.28
N THR A 167 -4.71 -3.88 5.77
CA THR A 167 -4.10 -4.26 4.48
C THR A 167 -5.02 -3.90 3.33
N LEU A 168 -4.39 -3.56 2.21
CA LEU A 168 -5.08 -3.30 0.95
C LEU A 168 -4.33 -4.03 -0.16
N PHE A 169 -5.00 -5.01 -0.77
CA PHE A 169 -4.55 -5.67 -1.99
C PHE A 169 -5.59 -5.47 -3.09
N CYS A 170 -5.16 -5.36 -4.34
CA CYS A 170 -6.08 -5.23 -5.47
C CYS A 170 -5.61 -6.10 -6.64
N MET A 171 -6.23 -7.26 -6.80
CA MET A 171 -5.82 -8.28 -7.77
C MET A 171 -6.81 -8.36 -8.93
N LYS A 172 -6.34 -8.57 -10.16
CA LYS A 172 -7.23 -8.83 -11.29
C LYS A 172 -7.51 -10.32 -11.38
N GLU A 173 -8.71 -10.75 -11.02
CA GLU A 173 -9.13 -12.15 -11.03
C GLU A 173 -10.33 -12.28 -11.98
N ASN A 174 -10.26 -13.25 -12.90
CA ASN A 174 -11.32 -13.49 -13.89
C ASN A 174 -11.80 -12.23 -14.64
N GLY A 175 -10.87 -11.31 -14.94
CA GLY A 175 -11.15 -10.06 -15.66
C GLY A 175 -11.67 -8.91 -14.82
N ARG A 176 -11.96 -9.12 -13.52
CA ARG A 176 -12.41 -8.07 -12.59
C ARG A 176 -11.35 -7.77 -11.55
N TYR A 177 -11.35 -6.55 -11.03
CA TYR A 177 -10.48 -6.18 -9.93
C TYR A 177 -11.14 -6.52 -8.58
N HIS A 178 -10.43 -7.29 -7.77
CA HIS A 178 -10.79 -7.69 -6.43
C HIS A 178 -10.04 -6.82 -5.44
N LEU A 179 -10.75 -5.88 -4.82
CA LEU A 179 -10.23 -5.02 -3.77
C LEU A 179 -10.43 -5.70 -2.42
N LYS A 180 -9.33 -6.14 -1.82
CA LYS A 180 -9.32 -6.92 -0.58
C LYS A 180 -8.85 -6.02 0.56
N LEU A 181 -9.75 -5.75 1.51
CA LEU A 181 -9.48 -4.95 2.69
C LEU A 181 -9.54 -5.85 3.92
N ARG A 182 -8.57 -5.73 4.83
CA ARG A 182 -8.61 -6.45 6.12
C ARG A 182 -8.06 -5.58 7.24
N ARG A 183 -8.62 -5.72 8.44
CA ARG A 183 -7.97 -5.20 9.64
C ARG A 183 -6.67 -5.95 9.89
N PHE A 184 -5.63 -5.22 10.27
CA PHE A 184 -4.29 -5.81 10.35
C PHE A 184 -3.66 -5.65 11.74
N ALA A 185 -3.38 -4.42 12.17
CA ALA A 185 -2.69 -4.19 13.43
C ALA A 185 -3.17 -2.90 14.11
N ASP A 186 -3.50 -2.99 15.40
CA ASP A 186 -3.64 -1.80 16.25
C ASP A 186 -2.29 -1.48 16.90
N THR A 187 -1.76 -0.31 16.57
CA THR A 187 -0.44 0.12 17.02
C THR A 187 -0.48 1.05 18.24
N ALA A 188 -1.67 1.42 18.73
CA ALA A 188 -1.82 2.34 19.86
C ALA A 188 -1.15 1.81 21.15
N GLY A 189 -1.10 0.49 21.31
CA GLY A 189 -0.47 -0.20 22.44
C GLY A 189 1.04 -0.45 22.30
N TRP A 190 1.69 -0.04 21.21
CA TRP A 190 3.10 -0.36 20.97
C TRP A 190 4.01 0.56 21.78
N SER A 191 4.65 0.00 22.81
CA SER A 191 5.56 0.71 23.70
C SER A 191 7.01 0.62 23.22
N ARG A 192 7.89 1.48 23.74
CA ARG A 192 9.33 1.42 23.39
C ARG A 192 9.96 0.05 23.68
N GLY A 193 9.48 -0.65 24.72
CA GLY A 193 10.03 -1.94 25.15
C GLY A 193 9.64 -3.12 24.26
N ASN A 194 8.48 -3.08 23.61
CA ASN A 194 8.00 -4.18 22.75
C ASN A 194 8.01 -3.85 21.25
N ARG A 195 8.26 -2.59 20.88
CA ARG A 195 8.16 -2.10 19.48
C ARG A 195 8.93 -2.94 18.49
N GLN A 196 10.18 -3.32 18.79
CA GLN A 196 10.99 -4.09 17.85
C GLN A 196 10.37 -5.46 17.55
N ALA A 197 9.85 -6.16 18.57
CA ALA A 197 9.18 -7.43 18.40
C ALA A 197 7.84 -7.28 17.64
N GLN A 198 7.07 -6.23 17.96
CA GLN A 198 5.81 -5.93 17.28
C GLN A 198 6.01 -5.59 15.80
N VAL A 199 7.03 -4.79 15.47
CA VAL A 199 7.43 -4.48 14.09
C VAL A 199 7.80 -5.74 13.33
N ALA A 200 8.61 -6.63 13.92
CA ALA A 200 8.99 -7.88 13.29
C ALA A 200 7.79 -8.81 13.04
N ALA A 201 6.89 -8.93 14.02
CA ALA A 201 5.67 -9.72 13.89
C ALA A 201 4.74 -9.17 12.80
N ALA A 202 4.49 -7.87 12.79
CA ALA A 202 3.67 -7.20 11.77
C ALA A 202 4.29 -7.35 10.38
N ALA A 203 5.60 -7.17 10.24
CA ALA A 203 6.28 -7.36 8.96
C ALA A 203 6.14 -8.79 8.44
N GLN A 204 6.31 -9.80 9.30
CA GLN A 204 6.14 -11.20 8.92
C GLN A 204 4.70 -11.51 8.52
N GLN A 205 3.71 -11.08 9.30
CA GLN A 205 2.30 -11.29 9.00
C GLN A 205 1.89 -10.63 7.68
N PHE A 206 2.42 -9.45 7.38
CA PHE A 206 2.19 -8.78 6.11
C PHE A 206 2.84 -9.54 4.95
N ALA A 207 4.07 -10.03 5.13
CA ALA A 207 4.75 -10.86 4.15
C ALA A 207 3.99 -12.17 3.88
N ASP A 208 3.42 -12.80 4.90
CA ASP A 208 2.59 -14.00 4.77
C ASP A 208 1.31 -13.73 3.98
N ALA A 209 0.61 -12.61 4.27
CA ALA A 209 -0.57 -12.20 3.53
C ALA A 209 -0.24 -11.91 2.05
N MET A 210 0.86 -11.21 1.80
CA MET A 210 1.36 -10.97 0.44
C MET A 210 1.73 -12.28 -0.26
N ALA A 211 2.36 -13.23 0.44
CA ALA A 211 2.76 -14.52 -0.13
C ALA A 211 1.53 -15.34 -0.54
N GLN A 212 0.45 -15.32 0.24
CA GLN A 212 -0.81 -15.95 -0.11
C GLN A 212 -1.41 -15.36 -1.39
N GLU A 213 -1.42 -14.04 -1.52
CA GLU A 213 -1.93 -13.37 -2.72
C GLU A 213 -1.02 -13.60 -3.93
N CYS A 214 0.31 -13.61 -3.75
CA CYS A 214 1.27 -13.99 -4.79
C CYS A 214 1.04 -15.42 -5.28
N ALA A 215 0.81 -16.38 -4.37
CA ALA A 215 0.58 -17.77 -4.73
C ALA A 215 -0.71 -17.96 -5.56
N LYS A 216 -1.77 -17.19 -5.25
CA LYS A 216 -3.01 -17.18 -6.04
C LYS A 216 -2.84 -16.48 -7.39
N ASN A 217 -2.04 -15.41 -7.44
CA ASN A 217 -1.93 -14.50 -8.57
C ASN A 217 -0.47 -14.25 -9.01
N PRO A 218 0.31 -15.29 -9.37
CA PRO A 218 1.78 -15.18 -9.50
C PRO A 218 2.26 -14.24 -10.61
N LEU A 219 1.45 -14.03 -11.65
CA LEU A 219 1.79 -13.14 -12.77
C LEU A 219 1.55 -11.65 -12.46
N GLN A 220 1.00 -11.34 -11.28
CA GLN A 220 0.63 -9.98 -10.90
C GLN A 220 1.55 -9.37 -9.86
N TRP A 221 2.61 -10.10 -9.46
CA TRP A 221 3.66 -9.51 -8.63
C TRP A 221 4.61 -8.72 -9.53
N PHE A 222 4.47 -7.40 -9.57
CA PHE A 222 5.23 -6.52 -10.47
C PHE A 222 6.52 -6.02 -9.83
N ASN A 223 7.25 -6.96 -9.24
CA ASN A 223 8.57 -6.75 -8.71
C ASN A 223 9.61 -7.14 -9.76
N PHE A 224 10.36 -6.15 -10.25
CA PHE A 224 11.43 -6.31 -11.25
C PHE A 224 12.81 -5.95 -10.69
N TYR A 225 12.94 -5.85 -9.36
CA TYR A 225 14.21 -5.66 -8.66
C TYR A 225 14.54 -6.91 -7.83
N ASP A 226 15.77 -6.99 -7.35
CA ASP A 226 16.16 -8.03 -6.43
C ASP A 226 15.49 -7.83 -5.06
N PHE A 227 14.52 -8.70 -4.74
CA PHE A 227 13.74 -8.64 -3.51
C PHE A 227 14.44 -9.25 -2.32
N TRP A 228 15.09 -10.39 -2.55
CA TRP A 228 15.64 -11.21 -1.49
C TRP A 228 17.07 -10.78 -1.16
N GLY A 229 17.74 -10.08 -2.08
CA GLY A 229 19.14 -9.68 -1.94
C GLY A 229 20.08 -10.88 -2.11
N ASP A 230 21.38 -10.61 -1.99
CA ASP A 230 22.45 -11.58 -2.20
C ASP A 230 22.50 -12.75 -1.17
N GLU A 231 21.65 -12.77 -0.14
CA GLU A 231 21.56 -13.89 0.84
C GLU A 231 20.71 -15.08 0.35
N ALA A 232 20.12 -15.00 -0.85
CA ALA A 232 19.28 -16.07 -1.41
C ALA A 232 20.03 -17.10 -2.28
N ALA A 233 21.36 -17.08 -2.30
CA ALA A 233 22.22 -18.01 -3.05
C ALA A 233 22.73 -19.18 -2.19
#